data_AF-A0A660XIQ7-F1
#
_entry.id   AF-A0A660XIQ7-F1
#
_cell.length_a   1.000
_cell.length_b   1.000
_cell.length_c   1.000
_cell.angle_alpha   90.00
_cell.angle_beta   90.00
_cell.angle_gamma   90.00
#
_symmetry.space_group_name_H-M   'P 1'
#
loop_
_entity.id
_entity.type
_entity.pdbx_description
1 polymer ?
#
loop_
_entity_poly.entity_id
_entity_poly.type
_entity_poly.pdbx_seq_one_letter_code
_entity_poly.pdbx_strand_id
1 'polypeptide(L)'
;ILDLLGPLGIGFYLEGSFSHALVVAGGMGSAPIFFLIDKLLELKKRITFFWGVKNKNEIFALKDLRNSGVDVRIITEDGSMGRKGLITDILKPFLAEHREDRSLEGFVCGPVKMLKQVQGMAEITTFGWQVSLEERMACGVGVCMGCGVKMKEGGYKMVCSDGPVFNLREILFDD
;
A
#
# COMPACT_ATOMS: atom_id res chain seq x y z
N ILE A 1 -11.97 14.28 -28.22
CA ILE A 1 -12.81 14.05 -27.02
C ILE A 1 -12.20 12.85 -26.31
N LEU A 2 -11.97 12.94 -25.00
CA LEU A 2 -11.46 11.85 -24.17
C LEU A 2 -12.59 11.41 -23.24
N ASP A 3 -12.95 10.13 -23.29
CA ASP A 3 -13.98 9.57 -22.42
C ASP A 3 -13.39 9.20 -21.05
N LEU A 4 -14.10 9.54 -19.98
CA LEU A 4 -13.71 9.29 -18.60
C LEU A 4 -14.86 8.64 -17.84
N LEU A 5 -14.55 7.58 -17.09
CA LEU A 5 -15.50 6.90 -16.20
C LEU A 5 -14.94 6.91 -14.77
N GLY A 6 -15.66 7.53 -13.85
CA GLY A 6 -15.27 7.58 -12.44
C GLY A 6 -16.13 8.51 -11.58
N PRO A 7 -15.93 8.50 -10.26
CA PRO A 7 -15.02 7.63 -9.50
C PRO A 7 -15.50 6.17 -9.46
N LEU A 8 -14.57 5.22 -9.29
CA LEU A 8 -14.84 3.78 -9.21
C LEU A 8 -14.15 3.17 -7.99
N GLY A 9 -14.70 2.05 -7.52
CA GLY A 9 -14.15 1.28 -6.41
C GLY A 9 -14.33 1.91 -5.03
N ILE A 10 -13.75 1.22 -4.05
CA ILE A 10 -13.75 1.46 -2.61
C ILE A 10 -12.29 1.68 -2.20
N GLY A 11 -12.01 2.88 -1.70
CA GLY A 11 -10.68 3.32 -1.32
C GLY A 11 -10.29 2.90 0.10
N PHE A 12 -9.16 3.45 0.56
CA PHE A 12 -8.67 3.21 1.92
C PHE A 12 -9.64 3.73 2.98
N TYR A 13 -9.81 2.94 4.03
CA TYR A 13 -10.53 3.32 5.23
C TYR A 13 -9.57 4.05 6.18
N LEU A 14 -9.75 5.38 6.29
CA LEU A 14 -8.86 6.26 7.05
C LEU A 14 -9.41 6.65 8.42
N GLU A 15 -10.69 6.37 8.64
CA GLU A 15 -11.35 6.58 9.92
C GLU A 15 -10.93 5.44 10.87
N GLY A 16 -10.71 5.74 12.15
CA GLY A 16 -10.24 4.73 13.09
C GLY A 16 -9.38 5.28 14.22
N SER A 17 -9.13 4.44 15.22
CA SER A 17 -8.41 4.78 16.45
C SER A 17 -6.89 4.85 16.30
N PHE A 18 -6.34 4.45 15.14
CA PHE A 18 -4.90 4.54 14.88
C PHE A 18 -4.46 6.01 14.84
N SER A 19 -3.29 6.32 15.37
CA SER A 19 -2.71 7.66 15.32
C SER A 19 -1.50 7.74 14.41
N HIS A 20 -0.98 6.58 13.98
CA HIS A 20 0.21 6.46 13.14
C HIS A 20 -0.08 5.55 11.94
N ALA A 21 -0.02 6.12 10.74
CA ALA A 21 -0.11 5.39 9.49
C ALA A 21 1.28 4.87 9.06
N LEU A 22 1.37 3.55 8.86
CA LEU A 22 2.51 2.89 8.24
C LEU A 22 2.20 2.66 6.77
N VAL A 23 2.77 3.50 5.91
CA VAL A 23 2.54 3.46 4.47
C VAL A 23 3.70 2.75 3.79
N VAL A 24 3.41 1.79 2.91
CA VAL A 24 4.41 0.96 2.23
C VAL A 24 4.10 0.93 0.73
N ALA A 25 5.00 1.47 -0.09
CA ALA A 25 4.81 1.51 -1.54
C ALA A 25 6.00 0.95 -2.32
N GLY A 26 5.69 0.23 -3.42
CA GLY A 26 6.66 -0.32 -4.35
C GLY A 26 6.43 0.17 -5.79
N GLY A 27 7.47 0.69 -6.44
CA GLY A 27 7.43 1.09 -7.86
C GLY A 27 6.29 2.07 -8.19
N MET A 28 5.53 1.78 -9.25
CA MET A 28 4.38 2.61 -9.68
C MET A 28 3.22 2.64 -8.68
N GLY A 29 3.12 1.65 -7.78
CA GLY A 29 2.13 1.64 -6.70
C GLY A 29 2.27 2.81 -5.72
N SER A 30 3.33 3.62 -5.86
CA SER A 30 3.48 4.90 -5.15
C SER A 30 2.53 6.00 -5.62
N ALA A 31 2.00 5.95 -6.86
CA ALA A 31 1.11 6.98 -7.38
C ALA A 31 -0.17 7.21 -6.54
N PRO A 32 -1.00 6.19 -6.23
CA PRO A 32 -2.19 6.38 -5.39
C PRO A 32 -1.84 6.75 -3.93
N ILE A 33 -0.61 6.46 -3.51
CA ILE A 33 -0.15 6.68 -2.14
C ILE A 33 0.03 8.17 -1.80
N PHE A 34 0.31 9.03 -2.79
CA PHE A 34 0.38 10.47 -2.54
C PHE A 34 -0.98 11.03 -2.08
N PHE A 35 -2.07 10.63 -2.75
CA PHE A 35 -3.41 11.02 -2.33
C PHE A 35 -3.77 10.47 -0.94
N LEU A 36 -3.38 9.22 -0.64
CA LEU A 36 -3.52 8.66 0.71
C LEU A 36 -2.77 9.50 1.76
N ILE A 37 -1.51 9.86 1.49
CA ILE A 37 -0.68 10.67 2.40
C ILE A 37 -1.32 12.03 2.64
N ASP A 38 -1.80 12.71 1.60
CA ASP A 38 -2.49 14.01 1.74
C ASP A 38 -3.70 13.88 2.67
N LYS A 39 -4.51 12.84 2.51
CA LYS A 39 -5.66 12.59 3.39
C LYS A 39 -5.26 12.24 4.82
N LEU A 40 -4.19 11.49 5.03
CA LEU A 40 -3.68 11.21 6.37
C LEU A 40 -3.13 12.46 7.06
N LEU A 41 -2.51 13.38 6.30
CA LEU A 41 -2.05 14.68 6.80
C LEU A 41 -3.22 15.59 7.18
N GLU A 42 -4.28 15.66 6.36
CA GLU A 42 -5.53 16.37 6.70
C GLU A 42 -6.13 15.86 8.03
N LEU A 43 -6.07 14.55 8.25
CA LEU A 43 -6.51 13.88 9.48
C LEU A 43 -5.50 13.96 10.63
N LYS A 44 -4.38 14.67 10.45
CA LYS A 44 -3.31 14.85 11.44
C LYS A 44 -2.73 13.54 11.99
N LYS A 45 -2.70 12.48 11.17
CA LYS A 45 -2.05 11.22 11.52
C LYS A 45 -0.53 11.39 11.41
N ARG A 46 0.23 10.75 12.30
CA ARG A 46 1.67 10.57 12.09
C ARG A 46 1.85 9.61 10.91
N ILE A 47 2.82 9.85 10.04
CA ILE A 47 3.03 9.01 8.85
C ILE A 47 4.49 8.57 8.79
N THR A 48 4.71 7.25 8.73
CA THR A 48 5.98 6.67 8.28
C THR A 48 5.77 6.03 6.93
N PHE A 49 6.50 6.51 5.93
CA PHE A 49 6.37 6.06 4.55
C PHE A 49 7.61 5.30 4.10
N PHE A 50 7.47 3.98 3.95
CA PHE A 50 8.45 3.11 3.33
C PHE A 50 8.26 3.11 1.82
N TRP A 51 9.27 3.57 1.09
CA TRP A 51 9.22 3.71 -0.36
C TRP A 51 10.35 2.93 -1.03
N GLY A 52 9.99 1.82 -1.68
CA GLY A 52 10.89 0.97 -2.43
C GLY A 52 10.74 1.19 -3.93
N VAL A 53 11.83 1.53 -4.61
CA VAL A 53 11.84 1.74 -6.07
C VAL A 53 13.09 1.13 -6.70
N LYS A 54 13.11 1.01 -8.03
CA LYS A 54 14.30 0.43 -8.70
C LYS A 54 15.51 1.34 -8.58
N ASN A 55 15.32 2.64 -8.75
CA ASN A 55 16.37 3.66 -8.74
C ASN A 55 15.80 5.04 -8.38
N LYS A 56 16.69 6.00 -8.12
CA LYS A 56 16.36 7.36 -7.67
C LYS A 56 15.47 8.16 -8.63
N ASN A 57 15.41 7.83 -9.92
CA ASN A 57 14.62 8.59 -10.90
C ASN A 57 13.11 8.29 -10.77
N GLU A 58 12.75 7.21 -10.09
CA GLU A 58 11.36 6.88 -9.73
C GLU A 58 10.89 7.61 -8.46
N ILE A 59 11.76 8.40 -7.82
CA ILE A 59 11.45 9.18 -6.62
C ILE A 59 11.14 10.62 -7.01
N PHE A 60 9.97 11.07 -6.61
CA PHE A 60 9.46 12.42 -6.85
C PHE A 60 8.83 13.01 -5.59
N ALA A 61 8.71 14.34 -5.55
CA ALA A 61 8.12 15.09 -4.43
C ALA A 61 8.70 14.77 -3.02
N LEU A 62 9.90 14.18 -2.93
CA LEU A 62 10.51 13.78 -1.65
C LEU A 62 10.69 14.96 -0.69
N LYS A 63 11.11 16.11 -1.21
CA LYS A 63 11.29 17.34 -0.42
C LYS A 63 9.96 17.79 0.17
N ASP A 64 8.90 17.79 -0.63
CA ASP A 64 7.58 18.23 -0.22
C ASP A 64 6.99 17.29 0.83
N LEU A 65 7.09 15.97 0.63
CA LEU A 65 6.67 14.97 1.62
C LEU A 65 7.37 15.17 2.98
N ARG A 66 8.69 15.38 2.97
CA ARG A 66 9.45 15.61 4.20
C ARG A 66 9.09 16.93 4.87
N ASN A 67 8.90 17.99 4.09
CA ASN A 67 8.47 19.29 4.60
C ASN A 67 7.07 19.25 5.21
N SER A 68 6.20 18.36 4.74
CA SER A 68 4.88 18.09 5.32
C SER A 68 4.92 17.24 6.60
N GLY A 69 6.11 16.83 7.06
CA GLY A 69 6.28 16.08 8.30
C GLY A 69 6.20 14.55 8.16
N VAL A 70 6.25 14.01 6.94
CA VAL A 70 6.26 12.56 6.69
C VAL A 70 7.66 11.99 6.96
N ASP A 71 7.76 10.92 7.76
CA ASP A 71 8.99 10.13 7.93
C ASP A 71 9.18 9.21 6.71
N VAL A 72 9.85 9.72 5.67
CA VAL A 72 10.07 8.99 4.42
C VAL A 72 11.36 8.16 4.47
N ARG A 73 11.21 6.83 4.42
CA ARG A 73 12.28 5.82 4.42
C ARG A 73 12.42 5.19 3.04
N ILE A 74 13.51 5.53 2.36
CA ILE A 74 13.77 5.13 0.98
C ILE A 74 14.73 3.95 0.92
N ILE A 75 14.43 3.03 0.02
CA ILE A 75 15.33 1.97 -0.43
C ILE A 75 15.29 1.88 -1.96
N THR A 76 16.46 1.66 -2.56
CA THR A 76 16.59 1.50 -4.01
C THR A 76 17.27 0.17 -4.32
N GLU A 77 16.84 -0.53 -5.38
CA GLU A 77 17.46 -1.80 -5.77
C GLU A 77 18.91 -1.60 -6.23
N ASP A 78 19.19 -0.49 -6.91
CA ASP A 78 20.53 -0.15 -7.41
C ASP A 78 21.41 0.58 -6.38
N GLY A 79 20.84 1.07 -5.28
CA GLY A 79 21.54 1.85 -4.26
C GLY A 79 21.75 3.33 -4.61
N SER A 80 21.09 3.83 -5.66
CA SER A 80 21.22 5.22 -6.12
C SER A 80 20.64 6.26 -5.15
N MET A 81 19.78 5.86 -4.21
CA MET A 81 19.30 6.69 -3.11
C MET A 81 18.91 5.84 -1.88
N GLY A 82 19.20 6.35 -0.68
CA GLY A 82 18.89 5.63 0.56
C GLY A 82 19.75 4.37 0.71
N ARG A 83 19.15 3.29 1.24
CA ARG A 83 19.82 1.99 1.35
C ARG A 83 19.70 1.23 0.02
N LYS A 84 20.67 0.37 -0.29
CA LYS A 84 20.56 -0.60 -1.38
C LYS A 84 19.83 -1.85 -0.90
N GLY A 85 18.83 -2.32 -1.63
CA GLY A 85 18.13 -3.59 -1.33
C GLY A 85 16.65 -3.57 -1.68
N LEU A 86 15.89 -4.43 -1.01
CA LEU A 86 14.43 -4.52 -1.15
C LEU A 86 13.74 -3.90 0.06
N ILE A 87 12.50 -3.42 -0.10
CA ILE A 87 11.71 -2.82 0.99
C ILE A 87 11.56 -3.72 2.22
N THR A 88 11.59 -5.04 2.02
CA THR A 88 11.61 -6.06 3.08
C THR A 88 12.79 -5.89 4.04
N ASP A 89 13.94 -5.40 3.57
CA ASP A 89 15.19 -5.27 4.34
C ASP A 89 15.13 -4.16 5.40
N ILE A 90 14.20 -3.22 5.24
CA ILE A 90 13.94 -2.12 6.18
C ILE A 90 12.59 -2.26 6.87
N LEU A 91 11.60 -2.88 6.24
CA LEU A 91 10.28 -3.08 6.81
C LEU A 91 10.30 -4.17 7.89
N LYS A 92 10.96 -5.31 7.64
CA LYS A 92 11.02 -6.44 8.58
C LYS A 92 11.52 -6.07 9.99
N PRO A 93 12.66 -5.37 10.17
CA PRO A 93 13.10 -4.97 11.50
C PRO A 93 12.13 -3.96 12.15
N PHE A 94 11.57 -3.02 11.38
CA PHE A 94 10.60 -2.06 11.90
C PHE A 94 9.36 -2.75 12.46
N LEU A 95 8.80 -3.70 11.70
CA LEU A 95 7.63 -4.47 12.13
C LEU A 95 7.92 -5.35 13.32
N ALA A 96 9.11 -5.95 13.41
CA ALA A 96 9.49 -6.76 14.58
C ALA A 96 9.53 -5.93 15.87
N GLU A 97 9.99 -4.68 15.79
CA GLU A 97 10.04 -3.73 16.91
C GLU A 97 8.65 -3.20 17.29
N HIS A 98 7.78 -2.94 16.32
CA HIS A 98 6.46 -2.31 16.54
C HIS A 98 5.29 -3.29 16.45
N ARG A 99 5.55 -4.61 16.54
CA ARG A 99 4.54 -5.63 16.26
C ARG A 99 3.29 -5.56 17.16
N GLU A 100 3.43 -5.03 18.37
CA GLU A 100 2.36 -4.91 19.36
C GLU A 100 1.79 -3.48 19.47
N ASP A 101 2.28 -2.54 18.65
CA ASP A 101 1.86 -1.14 18.66
C ASP A 101 0.46 -1.00 18.05
N ARG A 102 -0.54 -0.87 18.91
CA ARG A 102 -1.95 -0.70 18.54
C ARG A 102 -2.29 0.68 18.00
N SER A 103 -1.33 1.61 17.99
CA SER A 103 -1.52 2.94 17.41
C SER A 103 -1.27 2.95 15.90
N LEU A 104 -0.70 1.87 15.35
CA LEU A 104 -0.41 1.71 13.94
C LEU A 104 -1.62 1.23 13.13
N GLU A 105 -1.64 1.60 11.85
CA GLU A 105 -2.44 0.97 10.79
C GLU A 105 -1.56 0.90 9.52
N GLY A 106 -1.51 -0.27 8.90
CA GLY A 106 -0.70 -0.52 7.70
C GLY A 106 -1.48 -0.24 6.41
N PHE A 107 -0.85 0.47 5.48
CA PHE A 107 -1.38 0.74 4.14
C PHE A 107 -0.33 0.34 3.11
N VAL A 108 -0.67 -0.54 2.17
CA VAL A 108 0.31 -1.05 1.19
C VAL A 108 -0.22 -1.05 -0.24
N CYS A 109 0.63 -0.67 -1.19
CA CYS A 109 0.37 -0.78 -2.62
C CYS A 109 1.67 -1.07 -3.38
N GLY A 110 1.64 -1.97 -4.36
CA GLY A 110 2.80 -2.28 -5.19
C GLY A 110 2.75 -3.66 -5.82
N PRO A 111 3.88 -4.15 -6.37
CA PRO A 111 3.92 -5.41 -7.09
C PRO A 111 3.49 -6.60 -6.23
N VAL A 112 2.79 -7.57 -6.81
CA VAL A 112 2.28 -8.78 -6.13
C VAL A 112 3.36 -9.48 -5.30
N LYS A 113 4.59 -9.61 -5.82
CA LYS A 113 5.73 -10.20 -5.09
C LYS A 113 6.04 -9.46 -3.78
N MET A 114 5.98 -8.13 -3.80
CA MET A 114 6.14 -7.29 -2.61
C MET A 114 4.98 -7.49 -1.65
N LEU A 115 3.73 -7.44 -2.16
CA LEU A 115 2.53 -7.60 -1.34
C LEU A 115 2.50 -8.94 -0.60
N LYS A 116 2.92 -10.04 -1.25
CA LYS A 116 3.03 -11.36 -0.63
C LYS A 116 4.05 -11.38 0.53
N GLN A 117 5.19 -10.70 0.38
CA GLN A 117 6.17 -10.58 1.46
C GLN A 117 5.64 -9.72 2.61
N VAL A 118 4.98 -8.60 2.31
CA VAL A 118 4.36 -7.74 3.33
C VAL A 118 3.24 -8.48 4.06
N GLN A 119 2.43 -9.28 3.36
CA GLN A 119 1.40 -10.13 3.97
C GLN A 119 2.01 -11.08 5.00
N GLY A 120 3.07 -11.81 4.64
CA GLY A 120 3.74 -12.71 5.58
C GLY A 120 4.32 -11.98 6.80
N MET A 121 4.80 -10.74 6.65
CA MET A 121 5.27 -9.91 7.77
C MET A 121 4.11 -9.32 8.59
N ALA A 122 2.94 -9.08 7.99
CA ALA A 122 1.77 -8.57 8.67
C ALA A 122 1.19 -9.59 9.68
N GLU A 123 1.40 -10.89 9.46
CA GLU A 123 0.92 -11.96 10.36
C GLU A 123 1.48 -11.85 11.78
N ILE A 124 2.68 -11.26 11.97
CA ILE A 124 3.25 -11.08 13.32
C ILE A 124 2.78 -9.82 14.03
N THR A 125 2.02 -8.95 13.35
CA THR A 125 1.59 -7.64 13.88
C THR A 125 0.17 -7.67 14.40
N THR A 126 -0.13 -6.89 15.44
CA THR A 126 -1.47 -6.81 16.07
C THR A 126 -2.41 -5.80 15.40
N PHE A 127 -1.90 -4.93 14.53
CA PHE A 127 -2.67 -3.87 13.87
C PHE A 127 -3.20 -4.27 12.49
N GLY A 128 -4.13 -3.46 11.95
CA GLY A 128 -4.76 -3.69 10.64
C GLY A 128 -3.83 -3.44 9.47
N TRP A 129 -4.12 -4.09 8.34
CA TRP A 129 -3.39 -3.87 7.09
C TRP A 129 -4.37 -3.79 5.93
N GLN A 130 -4.35 -2.65 5.25
CA GLN A 130 -5.11 -2.40 4.04
C GLN A 130 -4.19 -2.46 2.82
N VAL A 131 -4.61 -3.17 1.79
CA VAL A 131 -3.86 -3.32 0.53
C VAL A 131 -4.68 -2.80 -0.64
N SER A 132 -4.10 -1.91 -1.44
CA SER A 132 -4.65 -1.55 -2.74
C SER A 132 -4.10 -2.48 -3.81
N LEU A 133 -4.97 -3.25 -4.44
CA LEU A 133 -4.63 -4.19 -5.51
C LEU A 133 -4.80 -3.56 -6.89
N GLU A 134 -3.96 -3.99 -7.81
CA GLU A 134 -4.06 -3.69 -9.24
C GLU A 134 -4.37 -5.00 -9.98
N GLU A 135 -5.36 -4.98 -10.87
CA GLU A 135 -5.71 -6.12 -11.70
C GLU A 135 -6.09 -5.69 -13.11
N ARG A 136 -6.06 -6.63 -14.05
CA ARG A 136 -6.54 -6.36 -15.42
C ARG A 136 -8.05 -6.15 -15.41
N MET A 137 -8.48 -4.94 -15.78
CA MET A 137 -9.89 -4.56 -15.82
C MET A 137 -10.34 -4.36 -17.26
N ALA A 138 -11.51 -4.92 -17.61
CA ALA A 138 -12.18 -4.65 -18.88
C ALA A 138 -13.33 -3.65 -18.68
N CYS A 139 -14.32 -3.99 -17.86
CA CYS A 139 -15.50 -3.13 -17.65
C CYS A 139 -15.33 -2.08 -16.55
N GLY A 140 -14.51 -2.35 -15.52
CA GLY A 140 -14.33 -1.46 -14.36
C GLY A 140 -15.53 -1.33 -13.41
N VAL A 141 -16.63 -2.07 -13.65
CA VAL A 141 -17.91 -1.92 -12.92
C VAL A 141 -18.48 -3.25 -12.38
N GLY A 142 -17.64 -4.27 -12.25
CA GLY A 142 -17.99 -5.56 -11.64
C GLY A 142 -18.70 -6.57 -12.54
N VAL A 143 -19.11 -6.18 -13.75
CA VAL A 143 -19.93 -7.04 -14.64
C VAL A 143 -19.14 -8.16 -15.31
N CYS A 144 -17.94 -7.87 -15.83
CA CYS A 144 -17.18 -8.84 -16.63
C CYS A 144 -16.44 -9.90 -15.79
N MET A 145 -16.32 -9.69 -14.48
CA MET A 145 -15.59 -10.53 -13.53
C MET A 145 -14.10 -10.77 -13.84
N GLY A 146 -13.51 -10.02 -14.78
CA GLY A 146 -12.11 -10.22 -15.20
C GLY A 146 -11.05 -9.80 -14.19
N CYS A 147 -11.41 -8.99 -13.19
CA CYS A 147 -10.51 -8.49 -12.14
C CYS A 147 -10.75 -9.20 -10.80
N GLY A 148 -11.10 -10.49 -10.85
CA GLY A 148 -11.36 -11.29 -9.65
C GLY A 148 -10.06 -11.65 -8.92
N VAL A 149 -10.03 -11.42 -7.61
CA VAL A 149 -8.96 -11.85 -6.71
C VAL A 149 -9.46 -12.93 -5.75
N LYS A 150 -8.63 -13.94 -5.49
CA LYS A 150 -8.99 -15.05 -4.59
C LYS A 150 -8.94 -14.60 -3.14
N MET A 151 -9.91 -15.06 -2.36
CA MET A 151 -9.95 -14.84 -0.91
C MET A 151 -9.48 -16.10 -0.16
N LYS A 152 -8.81 -15.95 0.98
CA LYS A 152 -8.36 -17.08 1.81
C LYS A 152 -9.53 -17.92 2.33
N GLU A 153 -10.67 -17.30 2.61
CA GLU A 153 -11.90 -17.99 3.03
C GLU A 153 -12.62 -18.71 1.87
N GLY A 154 -12.10 -18.59 0.65
CA GLY A 154 -12.70 -19.13 -0.57
C GLY A 154 -13.47 -18.09 -1.38
N GLY A 155 -13.66 -18.39 -2.67
CA GLY A 155 -14.34 -17.50 -3.60
C GLY A 155 -13.45 -16.36 -4.12
N TYR A 156 -14.09 -15.42 -4.82
CA TYR A 156 -13.45 -14.28 -5.47
C TYR A 156 -14.17 -12.98 -5.12
N LYS A 157 -13.39 -11.90 -4.97
CA LYS A 157 -13.90 -10.52 -4.94
C LYS A 157 -13.36 -9.75 -6.14
N MET A 158 -14.13 -8.80 -6.64
CA MET A 158 -13.78 -8.01 -7.82
C MET A 158 -13.04 -6.74 -7.43
N VAL A 159 -11.81 -6.55 -7.90
CA VAL A 159 -11.00 -5.36 -7.56
C VAL A 159 -11.71 -4.06 -7.94
N CYS A 160 -12.46 -4.01 -9.04
CA CYS A 160 -13.09 -2.77 -9.49
C CYS A 160 -14.37 -2.37 -8.73
N SER A 161 -15.08 -3.31 -8.10
CA SER A 161 -16.36 -3.05 -7.42
C SER A 161 -16.33 -3.33 -5.91
N ASP A 162 -15.60 -4.36 -5.49
CA ASP A 162 -15.44 -4.74 -4.08
C ASP A 162 -14.15 -4.17 -3.48
N GLY A 163 -13.20 -3.77 -4.33
CA GLY A 163 -11.95 -3.10 -3.98
C GLY A 163 -11.87 -1.73 -4.65
N PRO A 164 -10.66 -1.19 -4.93
CA PRO A 164 -9.38 -1.90 -5.00
C PRO A 164 -8.72 -2.15 -3.64
N VAL A 165 -9.23 -1.54 -2.56
CA VAL A 165 -8.68 -1.72 -1.23
C VAL A 165 -9.33 -2.87 -0.48
N PHE A 166 -8.51 -3.76 0.06
CA PHE A 166 -8.94 -4.92 0.85
C PHE A 166 -8.14 -5.04 2.14
N ASN A 167 -8.59 -5.89 3.06
CA ASN A 167 -7.76 -6.37 4.16
C ASN A 167 -6.67 -7.29 3.60
N LEU A 168 -5.40 -6.92 3.80
CA LEU A 168 -4.25 -7.67 3.29
C LEU A 168 -4.26 -9.13 3.73
N ARG A 169 -4.74 -9.42 4.95
CA ARG A 169 -4.74 -10.78 5.50
C ARG A 169 -5.77 -11.70 4.86
N GLU A 170 -6.78 -11.16 4.18
CA GLU A 170 -7.85 -11.93 3.54
C GLU A 170 -7.51 -12.37 2.11
N ILE A 171 -6.50 -11.77 1.48
CA ILE A 171 -6.14 -12.05 0.09
C ILE A 171 -5.35 -13.36 -0.01
N LEU A 172 -5.70 -14.20 -0.99
CA LEU A 172 -4.91 -15.37 -1.37
C LEU A 172 -4.09 -15.02 -2.63
N PHE A 173 -2.81 -14.70 -2.43
CA PHE A 173 -1.88 -14.52 -3.55
C PHE A 173 -1.48 -15.87 -4.12
N ASP A 174 -1.60 -16.02 -5.45
CA ASP A 174 -1.11 -17.20 -6.16
C ASP A 174 0.45 -17.31 -6.05
N ASP A 175 0.98 -18.49 -6.32
CA ASP A 175 2.43 -18.77 -6.33
C ASP A 175 3.13 -18.29 -7.62
#